data_AF-A0AAD6T694-F1
#
_entry.id   AF-A0AAD6T694-F1
#
_cell.length_a   1.000
_cell.length_b   1.000
_cell.length_c   1.000
_cell.angle_alpha   90.00
_cell.angle_beta   90.00
_cell.angle_gamma   90.00
#
_symmetry.space_group_name_H-M   'P 1'
#
loop_
_entity.id
_entity.type
_entity.pdbx_description
1 polymer ?
#
loop_
_entity_poly.entity_id
_entity_poly.type
_entity_poly.pdbx_seq_one_letter_code
_entity_poly.pdbx_strand_id
1 'polypeptide(L)'
;PVAGTAITTGTSIPFNYVDLNPCHAGYTPITVWLTDAVPTALDGSGDLPAGTFIEEFGSFLIGNFGLPPLAGFSVPPSSLVIPDISGHSSGSALYSTVVE
;
A
#
# COMPACT_ATOMS: atom_id res chain seq x y z
N PRO A 1 0.17 2.35 -11.08
CA PRO A 1 0.73 3.31 -12.08
C PRO A 1 1.93 2.72 -12.82
N VAL A 2 2.18 3.14 -14.06
CA VAL A 2 3.45 2.83 -14.74
C VAL A 2 4.55 3.66 -14.09
N ALA A 3 5.69 3.04 -13.78
CA ALA A 3 6.84 3.74 -13.19
C ALA A 3 7.20 4.99 -14.02
N GLY A 4 7.42 6.12 -13.34
CA GLY A 4 7.73 7.41 -13.97
C GLY A 4 6.50 8.19 -14.49
N THR A 5 5.28 7.70 -14.26
CA THR A 5 4.06 8.48 -14.54
C THR A 5 3.95 9.64 -13.55
N ALA A 6 3.81 10.87 -14.06
CA ALA A 6 3.52 12.02 -13.22
C ALA A 6 2.14 11.88 -12.57
N ILE A 7 2.08 12.14 -11.27
CA ILE A 7 0.84 12.11 -10.48
C ILE A 7 0.63 13.47 -9.82
N THR A 8 -0.63 13.84 -9.61
CA THR A 8 -1.02 15.05 -8.87
C THR A 8 -1.96 14.67 -7.73
N THR A 9 -2.02 15.52 -6.70
CA THR A 9 -2.98 15.41 -5.59
C THR A 9 -4.40 15.15 -6.12
N GLY A 10 -5.11 14.21 -5.50
CA GLY A 10 -6.48 13.83 -5.85
C GLY A 10 -6.60 12.92 -7.07
N THR A 11 -5.50 12.61 -7.77
CA THR A 11 -5.53 11.65 -8.88
C THR A 11 -5.82 10.25 -8.35
N SER A 12 -6.76 9.54 -8.98
CA SER A 12 -6.97 8.11 -8.73
C SER A 12 -6.00 7.29 -9.57
N ILE A 13 -5.23 6.41 -8.94
CA ILE A 13 -4.29 5.50 -9.58
C ILE A 13 -4.73 4.04 -9.40
N PRO A 14 -4.60 3.17 -10.41
CA PRO A 14 -4.83 1.74 -10.23
C PRO A 14 -3.89 1.15 -9.18
N PHE A 15 -4.45 0.42 -8.22
CA PHE A 15 -3.72 -0.32 -7.19
C PHE A 15 -3.60 -1.77 -7.59
N ASN A 16 -2.37 -2.23 -7.73
CA ASN A 16 -2.05 -3.63 -7.96
C ASN A 16 -0.79 -3.95 -7.14
N TYR A 17 -0.76 -5.13 -6.54
CA TYR A 17 0.40 -5.66 -5.83
C TYR A 17 0.53 -7.15 -6.14
N VAL A 18 1.69 -7.72 -5.84
CA VAL A 18 1.93 -9.16 -5.94
C VAL A 18 1.94 -9.71 -4.53
N ASP A 19 0.99 -10.60 -4.24
CA ASP A 19 0.97 -11.38 -3.01
C ASP A 19 2.10 -12.42 -3.02
N LEU A 20 2.99 -12.38 -2.03
CA LEU A 20 4.08 -13.34 -1.91
C LEU A 20 3.67 -14.61 -1.14
N ASN A 21 2.67 -14.51 -0.25
CA ASN A 21 2.13 -15.58 0.63
C ASN A 21 3.11 -16.74 0.91
N PRO A 22 4.29 -16.50 1.52
CA PRO A 22 5.32 -17.52 1.68
C PRO A 22 4.88 -18.66 2.61
N CYS A 23 3.96 -18.38 3.54
CA CYS A 23 3.49 -19.32 4.55
C CYS A 23 2.24 -20.10 4.15
N HIS A 24 1.71 -19.89 2.93
CA HIS A 24 0.49 -20.52 2.44
C HIS A 24 -0.71 -20.34 3.40
N ALA A 25 -0.81 -19.16 4.00
CA ALA A 25 -1.97 -18.83 4.84
C ALA A 25 -3.23 -18.77 3.96
N GLY A 26 -4.39 -19.13 4.51
CA GLY A 26 -5.66 -18.95 3.82
C GLY A 26 -6.02 -17.47 3.64
N TYR A 27 -5.57 -16.64 4.57
CA TYR A 27 -5.74 -15.19 4.52
C TYR A 27 -4.43 -14.50 4.92
N THR A 28 -4.04 -13.46 4.19
CA THR A 28 -2.85 -12.63 4.50
C THR A 28 -3.33 -11.24 4.91
N PRO A 29 -2.94 -10.73 6.09
CA PRO A 29 -3.14 -9.32 6.39
C PRO A 29 -2.19 -8.49 5.54
N ILE A 30 -2.66 -7.38 4.98
CA ILE A 30 -1.77 -6.42 4.33
C ILE A 30 -2.08 -5.02 4.82
N THR A 31 -1.07 -4.16 4.83
CA THR A 31 -1.28 -2.72 5.00
C THR A 31 -0.64 -2.00 3.82
N VAL A 32 -1.27 -0.91 3.37
CA VAL A 32 -0.88 -0.18 2.17
C VAL A 32 -0.53 1.25 2.52
N TRP A 33 0.66 1.70 2.10
CA TRP A 33 1.15 3.06 2.37
C TRP A 33 1.64 3.74 1.10
N LEU A 34 1.67 5.07 1.17
CA LEU A 34 2.43 5.93 0.26
C LEU A 34 3.71 6.40 0.97
N THR A 35 4.86 6.22 0.36
CA THR A 35 6.17 6.63 0.90
C THR A 35 6.95 7.45 -0.13
N ASP A 36 7.86 8.30 0.33
CA ASP A 36 8.80 9.07 -0.51
C ASP A 36 10.18 8.41 -0.65
N ALA A 37 10.38 7.29 0.05
CA ALA A 37 11.58 6.48 -0.01
C ALA A 37 11.21 4.99 0.07
N VAL A 38 12.08 4.13 -0.48
CA VAL A 38 11.94 2.68 -0.31
C VAL A 38 12.09 2.35 1.18
N PRO A 39 11.10 1.70 1.80
CA PRO A 39 11.21 1.30 3.20
C PRO A 39 12.38 0.34 3.41
N THR A 40 13.11 0.54 4.52
CA THR A 40 14.28 -0.28 4.88
C THR A 40 14.07 -1.10 6.14
N ALA A 41 13.08 -0.75 6.96
CA ALA A 41 12.76 -1.43 8.20
C ALA A 41 11.27 -1.28 8.53
N LEU A 42 10.75 -2.26 9.28
CA LEU A 42 9.46 -2.22 9.95
C LEU A 42 9.69 -1.99 11.44
N ASP A 43 8.68 -1.50 12.14
CA ASP A 43 8.68 -1.39 13.59
C ASP A 43 8.36 -2.74 14.27
N GLY A 44 8.24 -2.72 15.60
CA GLY A 44 7.96 -3.94 16.39
C GLY A 44 6.57 -4.54 16.16
N SER A 45 5.66 -3.82 15.50
CA SER A 45 4.31 -4.26 15.15
C SER A 45 4.24 -4.86 13.74
N GLY A 46 5.32 -4.72 12.95
CA GLY A 46 5.32 -5.11 11.54
C GLY A 46 4.82 -3.99 10.61
N ASP A 47 4.68 -2.77 11.11
CA ASP A 47 4.24 -1.61 10.32
C ASP A 47 5.41 -0.72 9.93
N LEU A 48 5.17 0.21 9.00
CA LEU A 48 6.13 1.30 8.75
C LEU A 48 6.21 2.22 9.98
N PRO A 49 7.41 2.59 10.45
CA PRO A 49 7.55 3.50 11.57
C PRO A 49 6.83 4.84 11.32
N ALA A 50 6.21 5.40 12.37
CA ALA A 50 5.54 6.69 12.25
C ALA A 50 6.48 7.78 11.72
N GLY A 51 6.00 8.55 10.75
CA GLY A 51 6.77 9.60 10.09
C GLY A 51 7.69 9.14 8.97
N THR A 52 7.70 7.83 8.62
CA THR A 52 8.41 7.32 7.44
C THR A 52 7.51 7.10 6.22
N PHE A 53 6.25 7.54 6.30
CA PHE A 53 5.27 7.44 5.23
C PHE A 53 4.49 8.75 5.11
N ILE A 54 3.97 8.99 3.92
CA ILE A 54 3.13 10.15 3.58
C ILE A 54 1.69 9.89 4.01
N GLU A 55 1.18 8.70 3.68
CA GLU A 55 -0.20 8.30 3.92
C GLU A 55 -0.28 6.80 4.17
N GLU A 56 -1.15 6.40 5.11
CA GLU A 56 -1.58 5.02 5.29
C GLU A 56 -3.00 4.88 4.72
N PHE A 57 -3.16 4.09 3.67
CA PHE A 57 -4.46 3.85 3.05
C PHE A 57 -5.32 2.85 3.84
N GLY A 58 -4.68 2.13 4.76
CA GLY A 58 -5.32 1.23 5.71
C GLY A 58 -4.82 -0.21 5.62
N SER A 59 -5.33 -1.01 6.55
CA SER A 59 -5.10 -2.45 6.63
C SER A 59 -6.27 -3.24 6.06
N PHE A 60 -5.95 -4.33 5.37
CA PHE A 60 -6.87 -5.17 4.63
C PHE A 60 -6.56 -6.63 4.89
N LEU A 61 -7.52 -7.51 4.58
CA LEU A 61 -7.32 -8.94 4.63
C LEU A 61 -7.60 -9.54 3.25
N ILE A 62 -6.62 -10.25 2.71
CA ILE A 62 -6.69 -10.83 1.37
C ILE A 62 -6.93 -12.34 1.47
N GLY A 63 -7.85 -12.85 0.66
CA GLY A 63 -8.13 -14.28 0.57
C GLY A 63 -7.21 -14.92 -0.46
N ASN A 64 -6.46 -15.93 -0.04
CA ASN A 64 -5.54 -16.65 -0.90
C ASN A 64 -6.23 -17.84 -1.56
N PHE A 65 -5.64 -18.40 -2.63
CA PHE A 65 -6.15 -19.60 -3.30
C PHE A 65 -7.60 -19.48 -3.80
N GLY A 66 -8.03 -18.26 -4.15
CA GLY A 66 -9.40 -17.98 -4.60
C GLY A 66 -10.45 -18.01 -3.49
N LEU A 67 -10.02 -17.97 -2.22
CA LEU A 67 -10.95 -17.84 -1.09
C LEU A 67 -11.72 -16.51 -1.18
N PRO A 68 -13.02 -16.52 -0.82
CA PRO A 68 -13.81 -15.31 -0.79
C PRO A 68 -13.33 -14.37 0.32
N PRO A 69 -13.65 -13.06 0.22
CA PRO A 69 -13.42 -12.10 1.30
C PRO A 69 -13.97 -12.62 2.63
N LEU A 70 -13.19 -12.48 3.71
CA LEU A 70 -13.64 -12.89 5.03
C LEU A 70 -14.62 -11.84 5.59
N ALA A 71 -15.79 -12.29 6.03
CA ALA A 71 -16.81 -11.40 6.60
C ALA A 71 -16.25 -10.64 7.81
N GLY A 72 -16.49 -9.32 7.84
CA GLY A 72 -15.99 -8.43 8.90
C GLY A 72 -14.60 -7.83 8.64
N PHE A 73 -13.95 -8.19 7.52
CA PHE A 73 -12.67 -7.60 7.11
C PHE A 73 -12.81 -6.79 5.83
N SER A 74 -11.98 -5.75 5.72
CA SER A 74 -11.89 -4.90 4.53
C SER A 74 -11.04 -5.57 3.46
N VAL A 75 -11.47 -5.49 2.20
CA VAL A 75 -10.66 -5.88 1.04
C VAL A 75 -9.87 -4.68 0.52
N PRO A 76 -8.69 -4.89 -0.08
CA PRO A 76 -7.92 -3.78 -0.65
C PRO A 76 -8.70 -3.08 -1.77
N PRO A 77 -8.61 -1.75 -1.89
CA PRO A 77 -9.28 -1.02 -2.96
C PRO A 77 -8.62 -1.30 -4.31
N SER A 78 -9.37 -1.22 -5.41
CA SER A 78 -8.82 -1.36 -6.76
C SER A 78 -8.06 -0.11 -7.25
N SER A 79 -8.18 1.00 -6.52
CA SER A 79 -7.50 2.25 -6.82
C SER A 79 -7.18 3.02 -5.54
N LEU A 80 -6.11 3.79 -5.57
CA LEU A 80 -5.72 4.71 -4.50
C LEU A 80 -5.90 6.13 -4.98
N VAL A 81 -6.40 7.01 -4.12
CA VAL A 81 -6.46 8.44 -4.39
C VAL A 81 -5.20 9.07 -3.81
N ILE A 82 -4.42 9.76 -4.65
CA ILE A 82 -3.19 10.41 -4.19
C ILE A 82 -3.56 11.49 -3.17
N PRO A 83 -3.00 11.45 -1.95
CA PRO A 83 -3.24 12.44 -0.90
C PRO A 83 -2.62 13.78 -1.30
N ASP A 84 -2.72 14.79 -0.43
CA ASP A 84 -2.00 16.03 -0.68
C ASP A 84 -0.49 15.81 -0.62
N ILE A 85 0.16 15.95 -1.76
CA ILE A 85 1.62 15.83 -1.94
C ILE A 85 2.28 17.19 -2.19
N SER A 86 1.61 18.30 -1.89
CA SER A 86 2.11 19.67 -2.09
C SER A 86 3.44 19.98 -1.38
N GLY A 87 3.79 19.22 -0.33
CA GLY A 87 5.06 19.29 0.38
C GLY A 87 6.25 18.62 -0.32
N HIS A 88 6.03 17.88 -1.42
CA HIS A 88 7.08 17.15 -2.12
C HIS A 88 7.50 17.87 -3.42
N SER A 89 8.80 17.84 -3.73
CA SER A 89 9.31 18.45 -4.95
C SER A 89 8.81 17.72 -6.21
N SER A 90 8.43 18.51 -7.23
CA SER A 90 8.12 17.98 -8.54
C SER A 90 9.28 17.12 -9.07
N GLY A 91 8.96 15.89 -9.50
CA GLY A 91 9.94 14.92 -9.98
C GLY A 91 10.50 13.97 -8.92
N SER A 92 10.13 14.14 -7.64
CA SER A 92 10.42 13.13 -6.61
C SER A 92 9.68 11.83 -6.90
N ALA A 93 10.37 10.71 -6.71
CA ALA A 93 9.74 9.40 -6.77
C ALA A 93 8.86 9.18 -5.53
N LEU A 94 7.65 8.69 -5.76
CA LEU A 94 6.78 8.18 -4.71
C LEU A 94 6.60 6.68 -4.91
N TYR A 95 6.45 5.97 -3.80
CA TYR A 95 6.38 4.52 -3.77
C TYR A 95 5.06 4.09 -3.14
N SER A 96 4.37 3.17 -3.81
CA SER A 96 3.28 2.42 -3.21
C SER A 96 3.90 1.24 -2.47
N THR A 97 3.83 1.25 -1.15
CA THR A 97 4.40 0.20 -0.29
C THR A 97 3.28 -0.71 0.20
N VAL A 98 3.51 -2.02 0.14
CA VAL A 98 2.65 -3.05 0.74
C VAL A 98 3.50 -3.89 1.66
N VAL A 99 3.01 -4.15 2.87
CA VAL A 99 3.60 -5.09 3.84
C VAL A 99 2.58 -6.18 4.10
N GLU A 100 3.05 -7.43 4.10
CA GLU A 100 2.32 -8.68 4.36
C GLU A 100 2.68 -9.27 5.74
#